data_AF-G3XXR9-F1
#
_entry.id   AF-G3XXR9-F1
#
_cell.length_a   1.000
_cell.length_b   1.000
_cell.length_c   1.000
_cell.angle_alpha   90.00
_cell.angle_beta   90.00
_cell.angle_gamma   90.00
#
_symmetry.space_group_name_H-M   'P 1'
#
loop_
_entity.id
_entity.type
_entity.pdbx_description
1 polymer ?
#
loop_
_entity_poly.entity_id
_entity_poly.type
_entity_poly.pdbx_seq_one_letter_code
_entity_poly.pdbx_strand_id
1 'polypeptide(L)'
;MVRQSVPSPARSLSPTGAAGNSIQAANSLVISDFDRSCLNYLQDSALVVILGKHWPWSTVSYAYHKIAVKEPMVMSMMLATTSSEINRSRLYDRDKTEGPCTIESLSDMDSRLHYGRALSGLREALKPDVKPPEQIEAIFITLWMMIDYENRFGSGTAGINIHIRGIESLLFNHVVPSLKQIGPPDIAIAEASSKTALCHVTDEAQGTSACDSPGPQQTAELSKNRLRHTAVPLFLLWTLYFFTPGALLSGPGAARLDADLFRFFMKEEAGSVGLSLSELYRIGRQSPSRFWGDSYPTTAQLDDMENMPGLSLYHRSHVLQFKITELFRQGSHSVTTGLEIISELNMLSDEYDTLLGSAKSAPSCEIVGDGRRVMETIFWAAITYYGTIVYFHLCFKDTLAKGMQGAGMMTLHDAVSQVLELSLKLHRSRPHLMVRITWPLFIAGIATSDRIYQDWVSFRLRELGRYGLNYSRVSARFDEIIQGGDPFAHGRRPL
;
A
#
# COMPACT_ATOMS: atom_id res chain seq x y z
N MET A 1 -13.64 41.43 13.94
CA MET A 1 -14.50 40.32 13.46
C MET A 1 -14.50 40.35 11.94
N VAL A 2 -13.65 39.53 11.32
CA VAL A 2 -13.61 39.34 9.85
C VAL A 2 -13.79 37.85 9.63
N ARG A 3 -14.94 37.46 9.08
CA ARG A 3 -15.25 36.06 8.74
C ARG A 3 -14.41 35.67 7.52
N GLN A 4 -13.43 34.79 7.71
CA GLN A 4 -12.78 34.09 6.61
C GLN A 4 -13.76 33.05 6.02
N SER A 5 -13.92 33.09 4.71
CA SER A 5 -14.68 32.13 3.92
C SER A 5 -13.99 30.78 3.92
N VAL A 6 -14.70 29.75 4.41
CA VAL A 6 -14.31 28.34 4.30
C VAL A 6 -14.46 27.91 2.83
N PRO A 7 -13.48 27.24 2.21
CA PRO A 7 -13.65 26.73 0.85
C PRO A 7 -14.60 25.52 0.86
N SER A 8 -15.66 25.60 0.04
CA SER A 8 -16.62 24.53 -0.19
C SER A 8 -15.99 23.36 -0.97
N PRO A 9 -16.11 22.09 -0.53
CA PRO A 9 -15.77 20.95 -1.35
C PRO A 9 -17.07 20.27 -1.81
N ALA A 10 -17.59 20.62 -2.99
CA ALA A 10 -18.56 19.79 -3.69
C ALA A 10 -18.74 20.30 -5.13
N ARG A 11 -17.98 19.76 -6.07
CA ARG A 11 -18.38 19.80 -7.47
C ARG A 11 -19.41 18.69 -7.65
N SER A 12 -20.69 19.06 -7.65
CA SER A 12 -21.80 18.15 -7.94
C SER A 12 -21.60 17.53 -9.33
N LEU A 13 -21.29 16.23 -9.38
CA LEU A 13 -21.17 15.46 -10.62
C LEU A 13 -22.49 14.69 -10.83
N SER A 14 -23.48 15.37 -11.41
CA SER A 14 -24.69 14.75 -11.94
C SER A 14 -24.39 14.06 -13.28
N PRO A 15 -24.78 12.80 -13.52
CA PRO A 15 -24.73 12.22 -14.86
C PRO A 15 -25.96 12.68 -15.65
N THR A 16 -25.79 13.63 -16.57
CA THR A 16 -26.75 13.83 -17.65
C THR A 16 -26.63 12.68 -18.63
N GLY A 17 -27.64 11.81 -18.66
CA GLY A 17 -27.78 10.81 -19.70
C GLY A 17 -28.00 11.47 -21.06
N ALA A 18 -27.05 11.28 -21.97
CA ALA A 18 -27.20 11.51 -23.40
C ALA A 18 -26.59 10.32 -24.15
N ALA A 19 -27.26 9.88 -25.20
CA ALA A 19 -26.88 8.68 -25.94
C ALA A 19 -25.55 8.84 -26.70
N GLY A 20 -24.61 7.92 -26.43
CA GLY A 20 -23.74 7.31 -27.43
C GLY A 20 -22.55 8.10 -27.94
N ASN A 21 -21.48 8.18 -27.16
CA ASN A 21 -20.10 8.37 -27.67
C ASN A 21 -19.12 7.45 -26.93
N SER A 22 -19.30 6.14 -27.11
CA SER A 22 -18.37 5.17 -26.56
C SER A 22 -17.07 5.14 -27.36
N ILE A 23 -15.93 5.37 -26.72
CA ILE A 23 -14.60 5.32 -27.36
C ILE A 23 -13.96 3.97 -27.08
N GLN A 24 -13.36 3.36 -28.09
CA GLN A 24 -12.55 2.17 -27.92
C GLN A 24 -11.18 2.55 -27.34
N ALA A 25 -10.85 2.02 -26.17
CA ALA A 25 -9.51 2.08 -25.61
C ALA A 25 -8.53 1.23 -26.43
N ALA A 26 -7.23 1.49 -26.28
CA ALA A 26 -6.19 0.70 -26.95
C ALA A 26 -6.21 -0.81 -26.57
N ASN A 27 -6.88 -1.16 -25.47
CA ASN A 27 -7.12 -2.53 -25.02
C ASN A 27 -8.48 -3.11 -25.49
N SER A 28 -9.12 -2.49 -26.48
CA SER A 28 -10.43 -2.86 -27.05
C SER A 28 -11.64 -2.75 -26.10
N LEU A 29 -11.49 -2.17 -24.91
CA LEU A 29 -12.64 -1.85 -24.07
C LEU A 29 -13.42 -0.65 -24.63
N VAL A 30 -14.74 -0.81 -24.67
CA VAL A 30 -15.68 0.26 -25.02
C VAL A 30 -15.90 1.11 -23.76
N ILE A 31 -15.33 2.32 -23.75
CA ILE A 31 -15.40 3.26 -22.63
C ILE A 31 -16.66 4.12 -22.77
N SER A 32 -17.58 4.01 -21.82
CA SER A 32 -18.76 4.87 -21.69
C SER A 32 -18.40 6.27 -21.15
N ASP A 33 -19.33 7.23 -21.19
CA ASP A 33 -19.10 8.56 -20.61
C ASP A 33 -18.92 8.51 -19.09
N PHE A 34 -19.58 7.58 -18.42
CA PHE A 34 -19.36 7.34 -17.00
C PHE A 34 -17.96 6.76 -16.73
N ASP A 35 -17.48 5.84 -17.58
CA ASP A 35 -16.12 5.30 -17.47
C ASP A 35 -15.07 6.41 -17.62
N ARG A 36 -15.28 7.38 -18.53
CA ARG A 36 -14.37 8.55 -18.61
C ARG A 36 -14.37 9.38 -17.35
N SER A 37 -15.54 9.58 -16.74
CA SER A 37 -15.65 10.29 -15.47
C SER A 37 -14.90 9.55 -14.35
N CYS A 38 -14.98 8.22 -14.35
CA CYS A 38 -14.24 7.35 -13.44
C CYS A 38 -12.71 7.47 -13.63
N LEU A 39 -12.24 7.48 -14.88
CA LEU A 39 -10.81 7.66 -15.19
C LEU A 39 -10.31 9.07 -14.84
N ASN A 40 -11.12 10.11 -15.06
CA ASN A 40 -10.78 11.47 -14.65
C ASN A 40 -10.68 11.59 -13.12
N TYR A 41 -11.52 10.84 -12.39
CA TYR A 41 -11.49 10.80 -10.93
C TYR A 41 -10.29 10.00 -10.37
N LEU A 42 -9.67 9.12 -11.17
CA LEU A 42 -8.62 8.21 -10.71
C LEU A 42 -7.47 8.91 -9.97
N GLN A 43 -7.02 10.07 -10.46
CA GLN A 43 -5.93 10.84 -9.85
C GLN A 43 -6.23 11.28 -8.40
N ASP A 44 -7.51 11.45 -8.07
CA ASP A 44 -8.00 11.94 -6.78
C ASP A 44 -8.56 10.80 -5.90
N SER A 45 -8.49 9.55 -6.38
CA SER A 45 -9.03 8.39 -5.67
C SER A 45 -8.22 8.02 -4.43
N ALA A 46 -8.88 7.39 -3.46
CA ALA A 46 -8.24 6.82 -2.28
C ALA A 46 -7.12 5.84 -2.64
N LEU A 47 -7.21 5.16 -3.79
CA LEU A 47 -6.17 4.25 -4.28
C LEU A 47 -4.82 4.94 -4.47
N VAL A 48 -4.81 6.14 -5.05
CA VAL A 48 -3.59 6.96 -5.23
C VAL A 48 -3.03 7.36 -3.86
N VAL A 49 -3.92 7.79 -2.96
CA VAL A 49 -3.55 8.21 -1.61
C VAL A 49 -2.92 7.06 -0.82
N ILE A 50 -3.54 5.88 -0.81
CA ILE A 50 -3.09 4.69 -0.05
C ILE A 50 -1.67 4.28 -0.45
N LEU A 51 -1.36 4.31 -1.75
CA LEU A 51 -0.05 3.96 -2.30
C LEU A 51 1.00 5.08 -2.18
N GLY A 52 0.61 6.23 -1.64
CA GLY A 52 1.48 7.21 -1.00
C GLY A 52 2.22 8.18 -1.91
N LYS A 53 2.62 7.81 -3.14
CA LYS A 53 3.21 8.77 -4.09
C LYS A 53 2.11 9.47 -4.88
N HIS A 54 2.22 10.79 -5.03
CA HIS A 54 1.21 11.60 -5.71
C HIS A 54 1.27 11.45 -7.24
N TRP A 55 0.16 11.75 -7.88
CA TRP A 55 0.08 11.93 -9.33
C TRP A 55 1.03 13.06 -9.79
N PRO A 56 1.64 13.00 -11.00
CA PRO A 56 1.51 11.98 -12.05
C PRO A 56 2.50 10.82 -11.94
N TRP A 57 3.35 10.78 -10.91
CA TRP A 57 4.45 9.81 -10.80
C TRP A 57 4.15 8.63 -9.88
N SER A 58 2.90 8.51 -9.44
CA SER A 58 2.42 7.42 -8.58
C SER A 58 2.44 6.07 -9.29
N THR A 59 2.48 4.98 -8.51
CA THR A 59 2.36 3.62 -9.04
C THR A 59 1.02 3.38 -9.75
N VAL A 60 -0.06 4.03 -9.28
CA VAL A 60 -1.38 3.97 -9.93
C VAL A 60 -1.36 4.69 -11.28
N SER A 61 -0.71 5.86 -11.37
CA SER A 61 -0.51 6.57 -12.63
C SER A 61 0.28 5.75 -13.63
N TYR A 62 1.35 5.09 -13.17
CA TYR A 62 2.11 4.16 -14.00
C TYR A 62 1.23 3.02 -14.51
N ALA A 63 0.52 2.34 -13.59
CA ALA A 63 -0.37 1.24 -13.94
C ALA A 63 -1.42 1.69 -14.96
N TYR A 64 -1.95 2.91 -14.84
CA TYR A 64 -2.91 3.45 -15.79
C TYR A 64 -2.28 3.69 -17.17
N HIS A 65 -1.23 4.51 -17.24
CA HIS A 65 -0.67 4.97 -18.51
C HIS A 65 0.16 3.93 -19.26
N LYS A 66 0.76 2.96 -18.55
CA LYS A 66 1.71 2.00 -19.14
C LYS A 66 1.14 0.58 -19.27
N ILE A 67 0.27 0.19 -18.34
CA ILE A 67 -0.25 -1.19 -18.26
C ILE A 67 -1.71 -1.26 -18.71
N ALA A 68 -2.61 -0.49 -18.09
CA ALA A 68 -4.05 -0.56 -18.33
C ALA A 68 -4.43 -0.24 -19.78
N VAL A 69 -3.68 0.65 -20.45
CA VAL A 69 -3.89 0.94 -21.87
C VAL A 69 -3.65 -0.26 -22.79
N LYS A 70 -2.89 -1.27 -22.35
CA LYS A 70 -2.61 -2.52 -23.09
C LYS A 70 -3.41 -3.70 -22.54
N GLU A 71 -3.66 -3.70 -21.24
CA GLU A 71 -4.18 -4.85 -20.49
C GLU A 71 -5.62 -4.59 -20.01
N PRO A 72 -6.65 -5.20 -20.65
CA PRO A 72 -8.05 -4.93 -20.36
C PRO A 72 -8.45 -5.22 -18.90
N MET A 73 -7.85 -6.25 -18.30
CA MET A 73 -8.14 -6.62 -16.91
C MET A 73 -7.73 -5.53 -15.91
N VAL A 74 -6.59 -4.87 -16.15
CA VAL A 74 -6.11 -3.78 -15.29
C VAL A 74 -7.00 -2.55 -15.44
N MET A 75 -7.37 -2.18 -16.68
CA MET A 75 -8.31 -1.09 -16.93
C MET A 75 -9.67 -1.36 -16.27
N SER A 76 -10.17 -2.59 -16.37
CA SER A 76 -11.44 -2.98 -15.76
C SER A 76 -11.38 -2.86 -14.23
N MET A 77 -10.26 -3.20 -13.59
CA MET A 77 -10.10 -2.97 -12.15
C MET A 77 -10.03 -1.49 -11.76
N MET A 78 -9.42 -0.64 -12.59
CA MET A 78 -9.40 0.81 -12.36
C MET A 78 -10.82 1.39 -12.40
N LEU A 79 -11.61 0.99 -13.41
CA LEU A 79 -13.00 1.39 -13.54
C LEU A 79 -13.87 0.85 -12.40
N ALA A 80 -13.74 -0.42 -12.05
CA ALA A 80 -14.48 -1.03 -10.93
C ALA A 80 -14.21 -0.26 -9.62
N THR A 81 -12.94 0.01 -9.34
CA THR A 81 -12.53 0.76 -8.14
C THR A 81 -13.11 2.17 -8.09
N THR A 82 -12.90 2.94 -9.16
CA THR A 82 -13.28 4.36 -9.18
C THR A 82 -14.79 4.55 -9.26
N SER A 83 -15.50 3.70 -10.01
CA SER A 83 -16.97 3.70 -10.02
C SER A 83 -17.56 3.37 -8.65
N SER A 84 -17.04 2.35 -7.96
CA SER A 84 -17.46 2.00 -6.59
C SER A 84 -17.20 3.14 -5.59
N GLU A 85 -16.05 3.80 -5.69
CA GLU A 85 -15.70 4.93 -4.80
C GLU A 85 -16.61 6.15 -5.04
N ILE A 86 -16.84 6.52 -6.30
CA ILE A 86 -17.77 7.60 -6.67
C ILE A 86 -19.18 7.29 -6.17
N ASN A 87 -19.65 6.06 -6.39
CA ASN A 87 -20.97 5.63 -5.92
C ASN A 87 -21.06 5.72 -4.40
N ARG A 88 -20.03 5.24 -3.70
CA ARG A 88 -19.99 5.24 -2.23
C ARG A 88 -19.95 6.65 -1.65
N SER A 89 -19.19 7.55 -2.26
CA SER A 89 -19.16 8.96 -1.86
C SER A 89 -20.54 9.61 -2.00
N ARG A 90 -21.23 9.37 -3.14
CA ARG A 90 -22.59 9.90 -3.37
C ARG A 90 -23.59 9.38 -2.33
N LEU A 91 -23.54 8.09 -2.01
CA LEU A 91 -24.40 7.50 -0.98
C LEU A 91 -24.13 8.12 0.39
N TYR A 92 -22.85 8.27 0.74
CA TYR A 92 -22.43 8.89 2.01
C TYR A 92 -22.92 10.33 2.15
N ASP A 93 -22.82 11.13 1.09
CA ASP A 93 -23.29 12.52 1.09
C ASP A 93 -24.82 12.59 1.15
N ARG A 94 -25.52 11.69 0.45
CA ARG A 94 -26.99 11.62 0.45
C ARG A 94 -27.54 11.26 1.82
N ASP A 95 -26.98 10.24 2.50
CA ASP A 95 -27.40 9.81 3.84
C ASP A 95 -27.31 10.95 4.88
N LYS A 96 -26.49 11.97 4.63
CA LYS A 96 -26.41 13.17 5.49
C LYS A 96 -27.46 14.23 5.17
N THR A 97 -27.95 14.30 3.94
CA THR A 97 -28.85 15.36 3.46
C THR A 97 -30.31 14.94 3.36
N GLU A 98 -30.60 13.69 3.02
CA GLU A 98 -31.93 13.18 2.74
C GLU A 98 -32.01 11.74 3.29
N GLY A 99 -33.04 11.41 4.09
CA GLY A 99 -33.17 10.12 4.76
C GLY A 99 -33.11 8.88 3.82
N PRO A 100 -33.09 7.65 4.36
CA PRO A 100 -32.78 6.43 3.60
C PRO A 100 -33.78 6.19 2.45
N CYS A 101 -33.28 6.10 1.22
CA CYS A 101 -34.09 5.87 0.01
C CYS A 101 -33.48 4.81 -0.93
N THR A 102 -34.35 3.96 -1.47
CA THR A 102 -34.10 2.68 -2.18
C THR A 102 -33.85 2.82 -3.69
N ILE A 103 -32.86 3.61 -4.10
CA ILE A 103 -32.37 3.60 -5.50
C ILE A 103 -30.89 3.24 -5.49
N GLU A 104 -30.64 1.93 -5.57
CA GLU A 104 -29.34 1.25 -5.39
C GLU A 104 -28.82 0.55 -6.66
N SER A 105 -29.56 0.54 -7.77
CA SER A 105 -29.33 -0.50 -8.79
C SER A 105 -28.30 -0.17 -9.87
N LEU A 106 -28.30 1.02 -10.49
CA LEU A 106 -27.56 1.17 -11.76
C LEU A 106 -26.03 1.35 -11.61
N SER A 107 -25.57 2.17 -10.67
CA SER A 107 -24.14 2.44 -10.49
C SER A 107 -23.37 1.32 -9.76
N ASP A 108 -24.02 0.57 -8.88
CA ASP A 108 -23.43 -0.63 -8.25
C ASP A 108 -23.37 -1.81 -9.24
N MET A 109 -24.25 -1.83 -10.24
CA MET A 109 -24.18 -2.80 -11.33
C MET A 109 -22.99 -2.55 -12.26
N ASP A 110 -22.67 -1.28 -12.56
CA ASP A 110 -21.53 -0.93 -13.41
C ASP A 110 -20.19 -1.34 -12.76
N SER A 111 -20.03 -1.11 -11.45
CA SER A 111 -18.79 -1.49 -10.74
C SER A 111 -18.58 -3.01 -10.70
N ARG A 112 -19.64 -3.77 -10.40
CA ARG A 112 -19.63 -5.24 -10.41
C ARG A 112 -19.40 -5.80 -11.81
N LEU A 113 -19.93 -5.15 -12.84
CA LEU A 113 -19.69 -5.54 -14.23
C LEU A 113 -18.22 -5.41 -14.59
N HIS A 114 -17.58 -4.29 -14.25
CA HIS A 114 -16.16 -4.07 -14.49
C HIS A 114 -15.29 -5.04 -13.68
N TYR A 115 -15.64 -5.30 -12.42
CA TYR A 115 -14.95 -6.31 -11.60
C TYR A 115 -15.06 -7.72 -12.22
N GLY A 116 -16.25 -8.10 -12.71
CA GLY A 116 -16.46 -9.37 -13.42
C GLY A 116 -15.68 -9.47 -14.72
N ARG A 117 -15.57 -8.37 -15.49
CA ARG A 117 -14.72 -8.29 -16.69
C ARG A 117 -13.24 -8.48 -16.35
N ALA A 118 -12.78 -7.85 -15.27
CA ALA A 118 -11.41 -8.02 -14.78
C ALA A 118 -11.11 -9.48 -14.40
N LEU A 119 -12.02 -10.13 -13.67
CA LEU A 119 -11.90 -11.56 -13.32
C LEU A 119 -11.85 -12.46 -14.55
N SER A 120 -12.69 -12.19 -15.56
CA SER A 120 -12.66 -12.94 -16.82
C SER A 120 -11.31 -12.75 -17.53
N GLY A 121 -10.82 -11.51 -17.65
CA GLY A 121 -9.53 -11.22 -18.27
C GLY A 121 -8.35 -11.86 -17.51
N LEU A 122 -8.38 -11.82 -16.18
CA LEU A 122 -7.39 -12.48 -15.33
C LEU A 122 -7.38 -13.99 -15.55
N ARG A 123 -8.55 -14.63 -15.61
CA ARG A 123 -8.66 -16.07 -15.89
C ARG A 123 -8.03 -16.43 -17.24
N GLU A 124 -8.26 -15.63 -18.28
CA GLU A 124 -7.64 -15.85 -19.59
C GLU A 124 -6.13 -15.65 -19.56
N ALA A 125 -5.64 -14.60 -18.86
CA ALA A 125 -4.21 -14.33 -18.70
C ALA A 125 -3.48 -15.41 -17.89
N LEU A 126 -4.19 -16.18 -17.06
CA LEU A 126 -3.62 -17.27 -16.28
C LEU A 126 -3.47 -18.59 -17.08
N LYS A 127 -4.18 -18.76 -18.20
CA LYS A 127 -4.16 -20.00 -19.01
C LYS A 127 -2.78 -20.40 -19.57
N PRO A 128 -1.95 -19.48 -20.08
CA PRO A 128 -0.64 -19.87 -20.63
C PRO A 128 0.30 -20.35 -19.53
N ASP A 129 1.01 -21.47 -19.73
CA ASP A 129 1.95 -22.01 -18.73
C ASP A 129 3.18 -21.10 -18.55
N VAL A 130 3.69 -20.56 -19.65
CA VAL A 130 4.81 -19.62 -19.66
C VAL A 130 4.28 -18.21 -19.88
N LYS A 131 4.58 -17.31 -18.94
CA LYS A 131 4.12 -15.92 -18.95
C LYS A 131 5.31 -14.97 -19.06
N PRO A 132 5.32 -14.02 -20.02
CA PRO A 132 6.37 -13.02 -20.09
C PRO A 132 6.29 -12.05 -18.88
N PRO A 133 7.39 -11.38 -18.50
CA PRO A 133 7.45 -10.46 -17.36
C PRO A 133 6.36 -9.39 -17.36
N GLU A 134 6.00 -8.85 -18.54
CA GLU A 134 4.98 -7.82 -18.69
C GLU A 134 3.58 -8.36 -18.36
N GLN A 135 3.30 -9.61 -18.75
CA GLN A 135 2.05 -10.27 -18.40
C GLN A 135 2.00 -10.60 -16.91
N ILE A 136 3.12 -11.05 -16.31
CA ILE A 136 3.22 -11.27 -14.86
C ILE A 136 2.95 -9.96 -14.11
N GLU A 137 3.53 -8.84 -14.55
CA GLU A 137 3.27 -7.53 -13.97
C GLU A 137 1.78 -7.17 -14.03
N ALA A 138 1.14 -7.30 -15.19
CA ALA A 138 -0.27 -7.01 -15.35
C ALA A 138 -1.17 -7.88 -14.46
N ILE A 139 -0.89 -9.18 -14.38
CA ILE A 139 -1.60 -10.12 -13.51
C ILE A 139 -1.42 -9.71 -12.04
N PHE A 140 -0.19 -9.39 -11.62
CA PHE A 140 0.11 -9.01 -10.23
C PHE A 140 -0.61 -7.71 -9.83
N ILE A 141 -0.57 -6.70 -10.70
CA ILE A 141 -1.30 -5.44 -10.50
C ILE A 141 -2.81 -5.72 -10.37
N THR A 142 -3.36 -6.56 -11.24
CA THR A 142 -4.78 -6.91 -11.24
C THR A 142 -5.18 -7.57 -9.91
N LEU A 143 -4.41 -8.57 -9.45
CA LEU A 143 -4.67 -9.26 -8.18
C LEU A 143 -4.57 -8.31 -6.99
N TRP A 144 -3.56 -7.43 -6.96
CA TRP A 144 -3.42 -6.46 -5.88
C TRP A 144 -4.63 -5.50 -5.84
N MET A 145 -5.06 -5.00 -7.01
CA MET A 145 -6.25 -4.16 -7.09
C MET A 145 -7.53 -4.90 -6.69
N MET A 146 -7.64 -6.21 -6.95
CA MET A 146 -8.76 -7.02 -6.49
C MET A 146 -8.75 -7.19 -4.97
N ILE A 147 -7.59 -7.39 -4.34
CA ILE A 147 -7.45 -7.41 -2.88
C ILE A 147 -7.92 -6.09 -2.28
N ASP A 148 -7.43 -4.97 -2.80
CA ASP A 148 -7.83 -3.65 -2.33
C ASP A 148 -9.32 -3.37 -2.56
N TYR A 149 -9.86 -3.77 -3.73
CA TYR A 149 -11.29 -3.66 -4.01
C TYR A 149 -12.14 -4.44 -3.00
N GLU A 150 -11.81 -5.71 -2.74
CA GLU A 150 -12.52 -6.54 -1.77
C GLU A 150 -12.38 -6.00 -0.34
N ASN A 151 -11.21 -5.44 -0.01
CA ASN A 151 -10.99 -4.80 1.29
C ASN A 151 -11.80 -3.51 1.47
N ARG A 152 -12.10 -2.75 0.42
CA ARG A 152 -12.88 -1.52 0.53
C ARG A 152 -14.38 -1.74 0.33
N PHE A 153 -14.77 -2.62 -0.58
CA PHE A 153 -16.16 -2.77 -1.04
C PHE A 153 -16.73 -4.18 -0.86
N GLY A 154 -15.89 -5.19 -0.66
CA GLY A 154 -16.30 -6.59 -0.57
C GLY A 154 -17.18 -6.92 0.63
N SER A 155 -17.84 -8.08 0.61
CA SER A 155 -18.74 -8.52 1.67
C SER A 155 -18.04 -9.22 2.83
N GLY A 156 -16.76 -9.54 2.71
CA GLY A 156 -16.00 -10.20 3.77
C GLY A 156 -14.62 -10.67 3.32
N THR A 157 -13.98 -11.51 4.12
CA THR A 157 -12.57 -11.91 3.94
C THR A 157 -12.38 -13.02 2.91
N ALA A 158 -13.46 -13.68 2.48
CA ALA A 158 -13.41 -14.76 1.50
C ALA A 158 -12.85 -14.31 0.13
N GLY A 159 -13.31 -13.15 -0.38
CA GLY A 159 -12.83 -12.59 -1.65
C GLY A 159 -11.35 -12.23 -1.59
N ILE A 160 -10.94 -11.52 -0.53
CA ILE A 160 -9.54 -11.18 -0.24
C ILE A 160 -8.66 -12.44 -0.23
N ASN A 161 -9.10 -13.48 0.50
CA ASN A 161 -8.35 -14.74 0.65
C ASN A 161 -8.14 -15.48 -0.68
N ILE A 162 -9.11 -15.44 -1.59
CA ILE A 162 -8.98 -16.06 -2.92
C ILE A 162 -7.86 -15.37 -3.70
N HIS A 163 -7.83 -14.03 -3.70
CA HIS A 163 -6.83 -13.26 -4.43
C HIS A 163 -5.44 -13.34 -3.82
N ILE A 164 -5.33 -13.42 -2.48
CA ILE A 164 -4.07 -13.69 -1.78
C ILE A 164 -3.47 -15.01 -2.24
N ARG A 165 -4.25 -16.09 -2.31
CA ARG A 165 -3.76 -17.39 -2.81
C ARG A 165 -3.27 -17.29 -4.26
N GLY A 166 -3.92 -16.45 -5.07
CA GLY A 166 -3.45 -16.10 -6.40
C GLY A 166 -2.06 -15.43 -6.37
N ILE A 167 -1.87 -14.44 -5.49
CA ILE A 167 -0.58 -13.79 -5.29
C ILE A 167 0.48 -14.78 -4.80
N GLU A 168 0.19 -15.62 -3.80
CA GLU A 168 1.11 -16.63 -3.28
C GLU A 168 1.55 -17.60 -4.39
N SER A 169 0.60 -18.11 -5.19
CA SER A 169 0.90 -19.00 -6.31
C SER A 169 1.83 -18.33 -7.33
N LEU A 170 1.56 -17.09 -7.72
CA LEU A 170 2.45 -16.34 -8.63
C LEU A 170 3.79 -16.04 -7.99
N LEU A 171 3.79 -15.73 -6.69
CA LEU A 171 4.96 -15.35 -5.94
C LEU A 171 6.00 -16.48 -5.96
N PHE A 172 5.58 -17.68 -5.56
CA PHE A 172 6.47 -18.83 -5.46
C PHE A 172 6.90 -19.36 -6.83
N ASN A 173 6.00 -19.35 -7.82
CA ASN A 173 6.28 -19.96 -9.11
C ASN A 173 6.99 -19.02 -10.10
N HIS A 174 6.80 -17.70 -9.99
CA HIS A 174 7.24 -16.77 -11.02
C HIS A 174 7.99 -15.55 -10.47
N VAL A 175 7.50 -14.91 -9.40
CA VAL A 175 8.06 -13.63 -8.93
C VAL A 175 9.34 -13.83 -8.14
N VAL A 176 9.34 -14.62 -7.07
CA VAL A 176 10.55 -14.86 -6.25
C VAL A 176 11.70 -15.40 -7.10
N PRO A 177 11.52 -16.44 -7.95
CA PRO A 177 12.59 -16.92 -8.81
C PRO A 177 13.20 -15.84 -9.71
N SER A 178 12.37 -14.94 -10.25
CA SER A 178 12.81 -13.86 -11.14
C SER A 178 13.44 -12.68 -10.39
N LEU A 179 13.06 -12.47 -9.14
CA LEU A 179 13.60 -11.42 -8.30
C LEU A 179 14.88 -11.83 -7.57
N LYS A 180 15.31 -13.09 -7.59
CA LYS A 180 16.62 -13.50 -7.02
C LYS A 180 17.78 -12.89 -7.81
N GLN A 181 18.85 -12.47 -7.13
CA GLN A 181 20.10 -12.13 -7.80
C GLN A 181 20.76 -13.39 -8.33
N ILE A 182 21.29 -13.33 -9.55
CA ILE A 182 22.16 -14.37 -10.11
C ILE A 182 23.56 -13.75 -10.18
N GLY A 183 24.40 -14.07 -9.18
CA GLY A 183 25.84 -13.73 -9.15
C GLY A 183 26.22 -12.28 -8.79
N PRO A 184 27.47 -12.05 -8.32
CA PRO A 184 27.98 -10.71 -8.04
C PRO A 184 28.16 -9.93 -9.36
N PRO A 185 28.10 -8.58 -9.33
CA PRO A 185 28.40 -7.77 -10.51
C PRO A 185 29.87 -7.97 -10.88
N ASP A 186 30.15 -8.24 -12.15
CA ASP A 186 31.51 -8.18 -12.69
C ASP A 186 32.03 -6.75 -12.48
N ILE A 187 32.80 -6.56 -11.40
CA ILE A 187 33.64 -5.39 -11.24
C ILE A 187 34.76 -5.58 -12.26
N ALA A 188 34.57 -5.02 -13.45
CA ALA A 188 35.66 -4.77 -14.37
C ALA A 188 36.60 -3.75 -13.70
N ILE A 189 37.54 -4.27 -12.90
CA ILE A 189 38.71 -3.52 -12.47
C ILE A 189 39.52 -3.29 -13.74
N ALA A 190 39.38 -2.10 -14.31
CA ALA A 190 40.32 -1.60 -15.30
C ALA A 190 41.65 -1.31 -14.60
N GLU A 191 42.46 -2.35 -14.38
CA GLU A 191 43.87 -2.18 -14.07
C GLU A 191 44.62 -1.87 -15.36
N ALA A 192 45.04 -0.61 -15.46
CA ALA A 192 45.94 -0.14 -16.48
C ALA A 192 47.28 -0.88 -16.38
N SER A 193 47.66 -1.60 -17.44
CA SER A 193 49.06 -1.92 -17.71
C SER A 193 49.48 -1.24 -19.00
N SER A 194 50.04 -0.04 -18.83
CA SER A 194 50.80 0.69 -19.84
C SER A 194 51.94 -0.17 -20.40
N LYS A 195 51.90 -0.46 -21.70
CA LYS A 195 53.11 -0.67 -22.50
C LYS A 195 53.01 0.07 -23.83
N THR A 196 53.83 1.10 -23.92
CA THR A 196 54.13 1.91 -25.08
C THR A 196 54.76 1.07 -26.19
N ALA A 197 54.21 1.12 -27.41
CA ALA A 197 54.97 0.97 -28.65
C ALA A 197 54.26 1.74 -29.78
N LEU A 198 55.08 2.43 -30.56
CA LEU A 198 54.78 3.55 -31.44
C LEU A 198 54.44 3.10 -32.87
N CYS A 199 53.52 3.82 -33.52
CA CYS A 199 53.31 4.03 -34.97
C CYS A 199 53.33 2.84 -35.96
N HIS A 200 52.22 2.64 -36.66
CA HIS A 200 52.19 2.82 -38.12
C HIS A 200 50.76 3.06 -38.63
N VAL A 201 50.59 4.12 -39.41
CA VAL A 201 49.42 4.40 -40.24
C VAL A 201 49.52 3.55 -41.50
N THR A 202 48.46 2.79 -41.80
CA THR A 202 48.03 2.47 -43.16
C THR A 202 46.53 2.17 -43.15
N ASP A 203 45.81 2.92 -44.00
CA ASP A 203 44.47 2.61 -44.49
C ASP A 203 44.37 1.16 -44.96
N GLU A 204 43.26 0.48 -44.66
CA GLU A 204 42.46 -0.20 -45.67
C GLU A 204 41.10 -0.67 -45.11
N ALA A 205 40.07 -0.46 -45.93
CA ALA A 205 38.67 -0.72 -45.65
C ALA A 205 38.31 -2.19 -45.88
N GLN A 206 37.53 -2.76 -44.95
CA GLN A 206 36.55 -3.85 -45.08
C GLN A 206 36.08 -4.16 -43.64
N GLY A 207 34.81 -4.10 -43.24
CA GLY A 207 33.60 -4.45 -43.96
C GLY A 207 33.03 -5.76 -43.41
N THR A 208 32.61 -5.81 -42.12
CA THR A 208 31.57 -6.72 -41.61
C THR A 208 31.20 -6.36 -40.17
N SER A 209 30.02 -5.75 -39.99
CA SER A 209 29.34 -5.59 -38.71
C SER A 209 28.78 -6.94 -38.29
N ALA A 210 29.46 -7.63 -37.37
CA ALA A 210 28.88 -8.76 -36.65
C ALA A 210 27.89 -8.19 -35.62
N CYS A 211 26.59 -8.31 -35.92
CA CYS A 211 25.54 -8.11 -34.92
C CYS A 211 25.63 -9.27 -33.91
N ASP A 212 26.30 -9.04 -32.78
CA ASP A 212 26.23 -9.93 -31.63
C ASP A 212 24.79 -9.98 -31.12
N SER A 213 24.05 -10.98 -31.61
CA SER A 213 22.75 -11.32 -31.08
C SER A 213 22.98 -12.04 -29.75
N PRO A 214 22.43 -11.55 -28.62
CA PRO A 214 22.65 -12.18 -27.32
C PRO A 214 22.09 -13.61 -27.36
N GLY A 215 22.92 -14.58 -26.96
CA GLY A 215 22.55 -16.00 -26.99
C GLY A 215 21.31 -16.32 -26.13
N PRO A 216 20.68 -17.50 -26.33
CA PRO A 216 19.45 -17.90 -25.63
C PRO A 216 19.56 -17.93 -24.10
N GLN A 217 20.78 -18.07 -23.55
CA GLN A 217 21.03 -17.98 -22.11
C GLN A 217 21.04 -16.54 -21.58
N GLN A 218 21.63 -15.58 -22.32
CA GLN A 218 21.63 -14.16 -21.93
C GLN A 218 20.24 -13.54 -22.03
N THR A 219 19.44 -13.91 -23.03
CA THR A 219 18.06 -13.43 -23.17
C THR A 219 17.14 -13.97 -22.08
N ALA A 220 17.32 -15.23 -21.66
CA ALA A 220 16.60 -15.80 -20.51
C ALA A 220 17.03 -15.19 -19.17
N GLU A 221 18.32 -14.87 -18.98
CA GLU A 221 18.83 -14.15 -17.80
C GLU A 221 18.31 -12.70 -17.73
N LEU A 222 18.27 -12.00 -18.87
CA LEU A 222 17.70 -10.66 -18.99
C LEU A 222 16.19 -10.66 -18.71
N SER A 223 15.45 -11.69 -19.13
CA SER A 223 14.00 -11.78 -18.84
C SER A 223 13.71 -12.03 -17.36
N LYS A 224 14.58 -12.74 -16.62
CA LYS A 224 14.45 -12.94 -15.17
C LYS A 224 14.63 -11.62 -14.42
N ASN A 225 15.70 -10.88 -14.74
CA ASN A 225 15.96 -9.59 -14.11
C ASN A 225 14.93 -8.51 -14.47
N ARG A 226 14.17 -8.65 -15.57
CA ARG A 226 13.14 -7.66 -15.98
C ARG A 226 12.12 -7.37 -14.89
N LEU A 227 11.69 -8.35 -14.08
CA LEU A 227 10.73 -8.08 -12.99
C LEU A 227 11.29 -7.18 -11.89
N ARG A 228 12.62 -7.06 -11.75
CA ARG A 228 13.24 -6.08 -10.84
C ARG A 228 13.06 -4.64 -11.35
N HIS A 229 12.71 -4.46 -12.62
CA HIS A 229 12.50 -3.16 -13.27
C HIS A 229 11.02 -2.83 -13.48
N THR A 230 10.09 -3.65 -13.00
CA THR A 230 8.65 -3.43 -13.06
C THR A 230 8.10 -2.85 -11.74
N ALA A 231 6.80 -2.58 -11.69
CA ALA A 231 6.10 -2.17 -10.47
C ALA A 231 5.86 -3.33 -9.47
N VAL A 232 6.10 -4.59 -9.88
CA VAL A 232 5.82 -5.79 -9.08
C VAL A 232 6.49 -5.76 -7.69
N PRO A 233 7.79 -5.42 -7.53
CA PRO A 233 8.39 -5.42 -6.20
C PRO A 233 7.76 -4.41 -5.25
N LEU A 234 7.34 -3.25 -5.77
CA LEU A 234 6.65 -2.24 -4.98
C LEU A 234 5.24 -2.70 -4.59
N PHE A 235 4.46 -3.28 -5.51
CA PHE A 235 3.16 -3.84 -5.18
C PHE A 235 3.27 -4.99 -4.17
N LEU A 236 4.26 -5.87 -4.31
CA LEU A 236 4.52 -6.95 -3.35
C LEU A 236 4.83 -6.39 -1.95
N LEU A 237 5.64 -5.34 -1.87
CA LEU A 237 5.92 -4.65 -0.61
C LEU A 237 4.64 -4.05 0.01
N TRP A 238 3.74 -3.49 -0.81
CA TRP A 238 2.44 -2.99 -0.33
C TRP A 238 1.49 -4.12 0.09
N THR A 239 1.50 -5.26 -0.61
CA THR A 239 0.77 -6.47 -0.19
C THR A 239 1.14 -6.84 1.22
N LEU A 240 2.44 -6.83 1.55
CA LEU A 240 2.90 -7.07 2.91
C LEU A 240 2.27 -6.06 3.89
N TYR A 241 2.44 -4.75 3.70
CA TYR A 241 1.91 -3.78 4.68
C TYR A 241 0.40 -3.82 4.90
N PHE A 242 -0.35 -4.25 3.89
CA PHE A 242 -1.81 -4.31 3.94
C PHE A 242 -2.35 -5.25 5.02
N PHE A 243 -1.61 -6.31 5.35
CA PHE A 243 -2.14 -7.39 6.17
C PHE A 243 -1.67 -7.38 7.63
N THR A 244 -0.54 -6.74 7.90
CA THR A 244 0.20 -6.80 9.17
C THR A 244 -0.64 -6.62 10.45
N PRO A 245 -1.66 -5.74 10.53
CA PRO A 245 -2.43 -5.57 11.76
C PRO A 245 -3.88 -6.08 11.71
N GLY A 246 -4.45 -6.29 10.50
CA GLY A 246 -5.86 -6.64 10.33
C GLY A 246 -6.23 -8.04 10.86
N ALA A 247 -5.22 -8.90 11.03
CA ALA A 247 -5.36 -10.30 11.40
C ALA A 247 -5.81 -10.57 12.85
N LEU A 248 -5.64 -9.62 13.80
CA LEU A 248 -6.06 -9.86 15.20
C LEU A 248 -7.51 -9.47 15.49
N LEU A 249 -8.08 -8.54 14.72
CA LEU A 249 -9.45 -8.04 14.92
C LEU A 249 -10.42 -8.48 13.81
N SER A 250 -9.90 -9.04 12.72
CA SER A 250 -10.69 -9.76 11.71
C SER A 250 -10.57 -11.26 12.01
N GLY A 251 -11.69 -11.95 12.25
CA GLY A 251 -11.73 -13.32 12.77
C GLY A 251 -10.86 -14.39 12.05
N PRO A 252 -10.85 -15.64 12.54
CA PRO A 252 -9.82 -16.65 12.24
C PRO A 252 -9.58 -16.99 10.76
N GLY A 253 -10.50 -16.64 9.86
CA GLY A 253 -10.36 -16.83 8.41
C GLY A 253 -9.51 -15.77 7.69
N ALA A 254 -9.43 -14.53 8.18
CA ALA A 254 -8.59 -13.48 7.58
C ALA A 254 -7.11 -13.64 7.99
N ALA A 255 -6.90 -14.12 9.22
CA ALA A 255 -5.63 -14.12 9.91
C ALA A 255 -4.66 -15.25 9.53
N ARG A 256 -5.12 -16.26 8.77
CA ARG A 256 -4.35 -17.49 8.53
C ARG A 256 -3.47 -17.43 7.29
N LEU A 257 -3.85 -16.68 6.26
CA LEU A 257 -3.13 -16.61 4.98
C LEU A 257 -2.02 -15.54 5.00
N ASP A 258 -2.26 -14.41 5.68
CA ASP A 258 -1.28 -13.33 5.87
C ASP A 258 0.05 -13.80 6.50
N ALA A 259 -0.06 -14.62 7.55
CA ALA A 259 1.10 -15.06 8.32
C ALA A 259 2.13 -15.84 7.48
N ASP A 260 1.68 -16.60 6.47
CA ASP A 260 2.57 -17.45 5.68
C ASP A 260 3.47 -16.64 4.73
N LEU A 261 2.92 -15.58 4.13
CA LEU A 261 3.64 -14.71 3.21
C LEU A 261 4.74 -13.89 3.89
N PHE A 262 4.44 -13.22 5.00
CA PHE A 262 5.47 -12.48 5.75
C PHE A 262 6.49 -13.41 6.39
N ARG A 263 6.04 -14.52 6.97
CA ARG A 263 6.91 -15.51 7.60
C ARG A 263 7.90 -16.11 6.61
N PHE A 264 7.51 -16.27 5.35
CA PHE A 264 8.42 -16.64 4.27
C PHE A 264 9.60 -15.65 4.19
N PHE A 265 9.33 -14.35 4.02
CA PHE A 265 10.37 -13.33 3.90
C PHE A 265 11.23 -13.17 5.16
N MET A 266 10.62 -13.28 6.35
CA MET A 266 11.34 -13.18 7.63
C MET A 266 12.24 -14.40 7.90
N LYS A 267 11.80 -15.61 7.53
CA LYS A 267 12.63 -16.82 7.69
C LYS A 267 13.79 -16.87 6.71
N GLU A 268 13.62 -16.36 5.49
CA GLU A 268 14.72 -16.30 4.52
C GLU A 268 15.84 -15.34 4.97
N GLU A 269 15.50 -14.24 5.66
CA GLU A 269 16.47 -13.32 6.26
C GLU A 269 17.37 -14.00 7.32
N ALA A 270 16.89 -15.06 7.97
CA ALA A 270 17.64 -15.83 8.96
C ALA A 270 18.65 -16.84 8.38
N GLY A 271 18.84 -16.89 7.05
CA GLY A 271 19.97 -17.61 6.44
C GLY A 271 19.68 -18.46 5.19
N SER A 272 18.68 -18.15 4.36
CA SER A 272 18.43 -18.88 3.10
C SER A 272 18.90 -18.11 1.85
N VAL A 273 19.16 -18.86 0.75
CA VAL A 273 19.60 -18.37 -0.58
C VAL A 273 18.42 -17.77 -1.39
N GLY A 274 17.65 -16.90 -0.73
CA GLY A 274 16.35 -16.43 -1.18
C GLY A 274 16.23 -14.91 -1.38
N LEU A 275 15.01 -14.42 -1.65
CA LEU A 275 14.73 -12.98 -1.73
C LEU A 275 14.42 -12.51 -0.30
N SER A 276 15.39 -11.90 0.38
CA SER A 276 15.18 -11.40 1.74
C SER A 276 14.21 -10.20 1.78
N LEU A 277 13.60 -9.96 2.94
CA LEU A 277 12.74 -8.79 3.15
C LEU A 277 13.49 -7.48 2.93
N SER A 278 14.74 -7.40 3.41
CA SER A 278 15.64 -6.27 3.21
C SER A 278 15.92 -6.00 1.72
N GLU A 279 16.16 -7.06 0.92
CA GLU A 279 16.34 -6.93 -0.53
C GLU A 279 15.04 -6.50 -1.21
N LEU A 280 13.89 -7.09 -0.85
CA LEU A 280 12.58 -6.70 -1.37
C LEU A 280 12.27 -5.23 -1.09
N TYR A 281 12.51 -4.76 0.14
CA TYR A 281 12.36 -3.36 0.51
C TYR A 281 13.24 -2.46 -0.36
N ARG A 282 14.52 -2.81 -0.51
CA ARG A 282 15.48 -2.06 -1.32
C ARG A 282 15.04 -1.96 -2.78
N ILE A 283 14.72 -3.09 -3.43
CA ILE A 283 14.31 -3.08 -4.85
C ILE A 283 12.94 -2.41 -5.04
N GLY A 284 12.00 -2.58 -4.11
CA GLY A 284 10.68 -1.95 -4.16
C GLY A 284 10.75 -0.43 -4.06
N ARG A 285 11.65 0.11 -3.23
CA ARG A 285 11.90 1.56 -3.15
C ARG A 285 12.62 2.12 -4.37
N GLN A 286 13.40 1.30 -5.07
CA GLN A 286 14.03 1.66 -6.34
C GLN A 286 13.13 1.47 -7.55
N SER A 287 11.99 0.75 -7.42
CA SER A 287 11.11 0.45 -8.55
C SER A 287 10.63 1.68 -9.33
N PRO A 288 10.19 2.80 -8.72
CA PRO A 288 9.67 3.94 -9.47
C PRO A 288 10.59 4.47 -10.57
N SER A 289 11.87 4.69 -10.26
CA SER A 289 12.83 5.14 -11.26
C SER A 289 13.10 4.09 -12.34
N ARG A 290 12.99 2.80 -12.01
CA ARG A 290 13.19 1.70 -12.96
C ARG A 290 12.04 1.55 -13.93
N PHE A 291 10.79 1.55 -13.44
CA PHE A 291 9.62 1.31 -14.30
C PHE A 291 9.18 2.55 -15.08
N TRP A 292 9.47 3.77 -14.57
CA TRP A 292 9.29 4.99 -15.36
C TRP A 292 10.46 5.26 -16.31
N GLY A 293 11.66 4.76 -16.01
CA GLY A 293 12.85 4.91 -16.85
C GLY A 293 13.16 6.37 -17.14
N ASP A 294 13.52 6.67 -18.40
CA ASP A 294 13.91 8.02 -18.84
C ASP A 294 12.81 9.07 -18.71
N SER A 295 11.55 8.64 -18.60
CA SER A 295 10.43 9.57 -18.38
C SER A 295 10.33 10.06 -16.93
N TYR A 296 11.13 9.50 -16.01
CA TYR A 296 11.09 9.83 -14.60
C TYR A 296 11.93 11.06 -14.25
N PRO A 297 11.33 12.20 -13.91
CA PRO A 297 12.07 13.45 -13.77
C PRO A 297 12.93 13.45 -12.50
N THR A 298 14.02 14.21 -12.54
CA THR A 298 14.90 14.41 -11.38
C THR A 298 14.15 14.93 -10.15
N THR A 299 13.12 15.75 -10.33
CA THR A 299 12.27 16.22 -9.21
C THR A 299 11.53 15.08 -8.52
N ALA A 300 11.06 14.07 -9.26
CA ALA A 300 10.42 12.88 -8.68
C ALA A 300 11.43 11.94 -8.00
N GLN A 301 12.66 11.88 -8.51
CA GLN A 301 13.77 11.13 -7.88
C GLN A 301 14.21 11.80 -6.57
N LEU A 302 14.32 13.13 -6.55
CA LEU A 302 14.58 13.90 -5.33
C LEU A 302 13.46 13.71 -4.30
N ASP A 303 12.20 13.72 -4.72
CA ASP A 303 11.08 13.37 -3.83
C ASP A 303 11.26 11.97 -3.22
N ASP A 304 11.64 10.96 -4.00
CA ASP A 304 11.88 9.63 -3.43
C ASP A 304 12.97 9.65 -2.36
N MET A 305 14.10 10.31 -2.64
CA MET A 305 15.22 10.47 -1.71
C MET A 305 14.79 11.16 -0.41
N GLU A 306 14.07 12.28 -0.50
CA GLU A 306 13.62 13.05 0.65
C GLU A 306 12.62 12.28 1.53
N ASN A 307 11.84 11.38 0.93
CA ASN A 307 10.85 10.57 1.65
C ASN A 307 11.43 9.27 2.24
N MET A 308 12.63 8.84 1.83
CA MET A 308 13.23 7.56 2.26
C MET A 308 13.26 7.34 3.78
N PRO A 309 13.64 8.32 4.63
CA PRO A 309 13.66 8.10 6.07
C PRO A 309 12.28 7.75 6.66
N GLY A 310 11.22 8.48 6.26
CA GLY A 310 9.87 8.18 6.74
C GLY A 310 9.34 6.85 6.18
N LEU A 311 9.65 6.53 4.92
CA LEU A 311 9.34 5.23 4.32
C LEU A 311 10.04 4.06 5.03
N SER A 312 11.25 4.29 5.56
CA SER A 312 12.03 3.32 6.32
C SER A 312 11.44 3.07 7.70
N LEU A 313 11.13 4.14 8.45
CA LEU A 313 10.43 4.02 9.73
C LEU A 313 9.10 3.27 9.57
N TYR A 314 8.33 3.61 8.52
CA TYR A 314 7.08 2.93 8.24
C TYR A 314 7.27 1.44 7.96
N HIS A 315 8.25 1.07 7.14
CA HIS A 315 8.59 -0.32 6.86
C HIS A 315 8.93 -1.08 8.14
N ARG A 316 9.87 -0.55 8.94
CA ARG A 316 10.32 -1.20 10.18
C ARG A 316 9.21 -1.29 11.23
N SER A 317 8.29 -0.33 11.25
CA SER A 317 7.08 -0.40 12.08
C SER A 317 6.17 -1.56 11.67
N HIS A 318 5.96 -1.80 10.38
CA HIS A 318 5.19 -2.97 9.91
C HIS A 318 5.93 -4.29 10.22
N VAL A 319 7.25 -4.34 10.09
CA VAL A 319 8.01 -5.53 10.49
C VAL A 319 7.79 -5.86 11.97
N LEU A 320 7.80 -4.84 12.85
CA LEU A 320 7.50 -5.03 14.26
C LEU A 320 6.04 -5.44 14.51
N GLN A 321 5.07 -4.81 13.85
CA GLN A 321 3.67 -5.22 13.95
C GLN A 321 3.50 -6.70 13.56
N PHE A 322 4.18 -7.18 12.52
CA PHE A 322 4.16 -8.61 12.15
C PHE A 322 4.71 -9.50 13.26
N LYS A 323 5.90 -9.16 13.80
CA LYS A 323 6.52 -9.90 14.92
C LYS A 323 5.60 -9.94 16.15
N ILE A 324 4.97 -8.82 16.48
CA ILE A 324 3.99 -8.70 17.58
C ILE A 324 2.81 -9.63 17.33
N THR A 325 2.21 -9.58 16.13
CA THR A 325 1.09 -10.44 15.74
C THR A 325 1.44 -11.92 15.87
N GLU A 326 2.60 -12.34 15.36
CA GLU A 326 3.04 -13.74 15.41
C GLU A 326 3.27 -14.23 16.83
N LEU A 327 3.99 -13.46 17.65
CA LEU A 327 4.23 -13.81 19.06
C LEU A 327 2.91 -13.89 19.84
N PHE A 328 1.99 -12.96 19.57
CA PHE A 328 0.68 -12.95 20.20
C PHE A 328 -0.14 -14.20 19.82
N ARG A 329 -0.17 -14.56 18.52
CA ARG A 329 -0.91 -15.73 18.01
C ARG A 329 -0.38 -17.06 18.53
N GLN A 330 0.94 -17.18 18.71
CA GLN A 330 1.57 -18.40 19.21
C GLN A 330 1.32 -18.60 20.72
N GLY A 331 0.73 -17.62 21.41
CA GLY A 331 0.63 -17.61 22.87
C GLY A 331 2.01 -17.50 23.56
N SER A 332 3.06 -17.19 22.79
CA SER A 332 4.45 -17.12 23.24
C SER A 332 4.72 -15.74 23.84
N HIS A 333 3.97 -15.39 24.88
CA HIS A 333 4.11 -14.13 25.63
C HIS A 333 5.18 -14.22 26.72
N SER A 334 6.31 -14.85 26.42
CA SER A 334 7.43 -14.86 27.36
C SER A 334 7.91 -13.43 27.63
N VAL A 335 8.39 -13.17 28.84
CA VAL A 335 8.96 -11.86 29.19
C VAL A 335 10.14 -11.53 28.26
N THR A 336 10.96 -12.52 27.91
CA THR A 336 12.14 -12.36 27.04
C THR A 336 11.77 -11.87 25.64
N THR A 337 10.84 -12.54 24.96
CA THR A 337 10.40 -12.14 23.60
C THR A 337 9.73 -10.77 23.61
N GLY A 338 9.01 -10.41 24.68
CA GLY A 338 8.47 -9.06 24.85
C GLY A 338 9.57 -7.99 25.00
N LEU A 339 10.63 -8.28 25.77
CA LEU A 339 11.76 -7.37 25.96
C LEU A 339 12.56 -7.15 24.67
N GLU A 340 12.68 -8.15 23.80
CA GLU A 340 13.31 -8.01 22.47
C GLU A 340 12.55 -7.00 21.60
N ILE A 341 11.21 -7.10 21.55
CA ILE A 341 10.37 -6.14 20.82
C ILE A 341 10.50 -4.73 21.41
N ILE A 342 10.53 -4.60 22.74
CA ILE A 342 10.74 -3.32 23.42
C ILE A 342 12.10 -2.72 23.04
N SER A 343 13.15 -3.53 23.01
CA SER A 343 14.49 -3.09 22.60
C SER A 343 14.48 -2.59 21.15
N GLU A 344 13.83 -3.32 20.23
CA GLU A 344 13.70 -2.88 18.83
C GLU A 344 12.90 -1.58 18.68
N LEU A 345 11.82 -1.41 19.43
CA LEU A 345 11.05 -0.15 19.46
C LEU A 345 11.90 1.01 19.96
N ASN A 346 12.66 0.83 21.04
CA ASN A 346 13.53 1.87 21.57
C ASN A 346 14.66 2.22 20.57
N MET A 347 15.28 1.21 19.93
CA MET A 347 16.27 1.45 18.86
C MET A 347 15.69 2.27 17.70
N LEU A 348 14.44 2.01 17.30
CA LEU A 348 13.75 2.84 16.30
C LEU A 348 13.49 4.27 16.81
N SER A 349 13.12 4.42 18.08
CA SER A 349 12.94 5.74 18.68
C SER A 349 14.22 6.57 18.59
N ASP A 350 15.36 5.97 18.92
CA ASP A 350 16.66 6.63 18.92
C ASP A 350 17.14 6.94 17.50
N GLU A 351 17.04 5.97 16.57
CA GLU A 351 17.48 6.13 15.18
C GLU A 351 16.65 7.20 14.43
N TYR A 352 15.35 7.26 14.69
CA TYR A 352 14.42 8.19 14.02
C TYR A 352 14.03 9.39 14.89
N ASP A 353 14.76 9.69 15.97
CA ASP A 353 14.42 10.76 16.93
C ASP A 353 14.20 12.11 16.23
N THR A 354 15.08 12.50 15.32
CA THR A 354 14.92 13.76 14.56
C THR A 354 13.65 13.78 13.72
N LEU A 355 13.28 12.66 13.10
CA LEU A 355 12.07 12.53 12.29
C LEU A 355 10.82 12.58 13.16
N LEU A 356 10.82 11.83 14.28
CA LEU A 356 9.73 11.79 15.24
C LEU A 356 9.54 13.15 15.94
N GLY A 357 10.64 13.83 16.29
CA GLY A 357 10.66 15.19 16.82
C GLY A 357 10.09 16.19 15.81
N SER A 358 10.47 16.09 14.53
CA SER A 358 9.93 16.93 13.47
C SER A 358 8.41 16.78 13.32
N ALA A 359 7.89 15.55 13.38
CA ALA A 359 6.44 15.29 13.36
C ALA A 359 5.72 15.97 14.54
N LYS A 360 6.29 15.89 15.75
CA LYS A 360 5.74 16.50 16.97
C LYS A 360 5.75 18.02 16.91
N SER A 361 6.88 18.61 16.53
CA SER A 361 7.07 20.07 16.53
C SER A 361 6.34 20.78 15.39
N ALA A 362 6.09 20.10 14.27
CA ALA A 362 5.40 20.70 13.14
C ALA A 362 3.92 21.01 13.48
N PRO A 363 3.43 22.22 13.15
CA PRO A 363 2.04 22.60 13.39
C PRO A 363 1.07 21.96 12.39
N SER A 364 1.54 21.61 11.20
CA SER A 364 0.79 20.97 10.12
C SER A 364 1.73 20.10 9.28
N CYS A 365 1.16 19.21 8.46
CA CYS A 365 1.95 18.46 7.46
C CYS A 365 2.17 19.25 6.16
N GLU A 366 1.68 20.49 6.06
CA GLU A 366 1.87 21.33 4.90
C GLU A 366 3.18 22.12 5.03
N ILE A 367 4.08 21.91 4.09
CA ILE A 367 5.25 22.76 3.92
C ILE A 367 4.90 23.81 2.87
N VAL A 368 5.22 25.07 3.14
CA VAL A 368 5.08 26.16 2.16
C VAL A 368 6.02 25.89 0.99
N GLY A 369 5.47 25.59 -0.20
CA GLY A 369 6.21 25.37 -1.45
C GLY A 369 5.94 24.03 -2.14
N ASP A 370 5.69 24.09 -3.45
CA ASP A 370 5.76 23.04 -4.50
C ASP A 370 5.22 21.62 -4.27
N GLY A 371 4.39 21.37 -3.25
CA GLY A 371 3.69 20.09 -3.12
C GLY A 371 4.59 18.91 -2.71
N ARG A 372 5.68 19.19 -1.99
CA ARG A 372 6.56 18.18 -1.39
C ARG A 372 5.80 17.40 -0.31
N ARG A 373 5.68 16.09 -0.47
CA ARG A 373 4.94 15.19 0.46
C ARG A 373 5.77 14.68 1.64
N VAL A 374 6.98 15.20 1.85
CA VAL A 374 7.91 14.71 2.88
C VAL A 374 7.28 14.77 4.27
N MET A 375 6.66 15.89 4.64
CA MET A 375 6.02 16.01 5.95
C MET A 375 4.75 15.17 6.06
N GLU A 376 4.01 14.96 4.97
CA GLU A 376 2.92 13.99 4.95
C GLU A 376 3.47 12.60 5.27
N THR A 377 4.56 12.20 4.61
CA THR A 377 5.29 10.93 4.85
C THR A 377 5.76 10.77 6.28
N ILE A 378 6.39 11.80 6.84
CA ILE A 378 6.83 11.82 8.24
C ILE A 378 5.62 11.62 9.18
N PHE A 379 4.50 12.30 8.92
CA PHE A 379 3.31 12.21 9.77
C PHE A 379 2.73 10.80 9.81
N TRP A 380 2.39 10.21 8.67
CA TRP A 380 1.76 8.87 8.69
C TRP A 380 2.76 7.77 9.08
N ALA A 381 4.06 7.95 8.85
CA ALA A 381 5.09 7.04 9.37
C ALA A 381 5.19 7.12 10.90
N ALA A 382 5.24 8.32 11.48
CA ALA A 382 5.26 8.52 12.92
C ALA A 382 3.98 8.00 13.60
N ILE A 383 2.80 8.27 13.02
CA ILE A 383 1.52 7.73 13.48
C ILE A 383 1.52 6.21 13.47
N THR A 384 2.09 5.58 12.43
CA THR A 384 2.22 4.11 12.36
C THR A 384 3.16 3.59 13.45
N TYR A 385 4.28 4.26 13.69
CA TYR A 385 5.23 3.90 14.74
C TYR A 385 4.58 3.94 16.13
N TYR A 386 3.96 5.07 16.51
CA TYR A 386 3.27 5.17 17.79
C TYR A 386 2.08 4.20 17.88
N GLY A 387 1.36 3.99 16.78
CA GLY A 387 0.34 2.94 16.70
C GLY A 387 0.89 1.54 16.96
N THR A 388 2.12 1.26 16.54
CA THR A 388 2.79 -0.03 16.82
C THR A 388 3.05 -0.22 18.31
N ILE A 389 3.42 0.85 19.02
CA ILE A 389 3.58 0.82 20.49
C ILE A 389 2.23 0.56 21.16
N VAL A 390 1.18 1.27 20.75
CA VAL A 390 -0.20 1.02 21.25
C VAL A 390 -0.60 -0.44 21.02
N TYR A 391 -0.34 -0.95 19.83
CA TYR A 391 -0.65 -2.32 19.47
C TYR A 391 0.08 -3.35 20.33
N PHE A 392 1.37 -3.14 20.60
CA PHE A 392 2.14 -3.98 21.51
C PHE A 392 1.54 -4.01 22.92
N HIS A 393 1.23 -2.84 23.49
CA HIS A 393 0.59 -2.74 24.81
C HIS A 393 -0.74 -3.50 24.88
N LEU A 394 -1.57 -3.40 23.83
CA LEU A 394 -2.85 -4.12 23.77
C LEU A 394 -2.66 -5.63 23.69
N CYS A 395 -1.64 -6.11 22.97
CA CYS A 395 -1.34 -7.54 22.83
C CYS A 395 -0.67 -8.13 24.08
N PHE A 396 0.14 -7.38 24.81
CA PHE A 396 0.99 -7.90 25.91
C PHE A 396 0.63 -7.35 27.29
N LYS A 397 -0.60 -6.84 27.47
CA LYS A 397 -1.07 -6.20 28.70
C LYS A 397 -0.78 -7.01 29.98
N ASP A 398 -1.07 -8.31 29.97
CA ASP A 398 -0.88 -9.17 31.14
C ASP A 398 0.60 -9.46 31.43
N THR A 399 1.42 -9.59 30.39
CA THR A 399 2.87 -9.82 30.54
C THR A 399 3.57 -8.56 31.04
N LEU A 400 3.13 -7.38 30.58
CA LEU A 400 3.61 -6.09 31.07
C LEU A 400 3.34 -5.92 32.58
N ALA A 401 2.15 -6.32 33.04
CA ALA A 401 1.80 -6.28 34.46
C ALA A 401 2.64 -7.22 35.35
N LYS A 402 3.19 -8.30 34.78
CA LYS A 402 3.88 -9.38 35.51
C LYS A 402 5.40 -9.24 35.61
N GLY A 403 6.04 -8.23 34.99
CA GLY A 403 7.49 -8.06 35.16
C GLY A 403 8.27 -7.26 34.11
N MET A 404 7.62 -6.65 33.11
CA MET A 404 8.31 -5.75 32.15
C MET A 404 8.29 -4.27 32.57
N GLN A 405 7.82 -3.97 33.78
CA GLN A 405 7.82 -2.58 34.28
C GLN A 405 9.27 -2.09 34.45
N GLY A 406 9.63 -1.02 33.75
CA GLY A 406 10.96 -0.41 33.80
C GLY A 406 11.85 -0.61 32.56
N ALA A 407 11.38 -1.30 31.51
CA ALA A 407 12.14 -1.53 30.27
C ALA A 407 12.33 -0.29 29.36
N GLY A 408 12.11 0.92 29.89
CA GLY A 408 12.31 2.19 29.15
C GLY A 408 11.33 2.44 27.99
N MET A 409 10.32 1.59 27.78
CA MET A 409 9.35 1.77 26.70
C MET A 409 8.39 2.93 26.99
N MET A 410 8.01 3.68 25.95
CA MET A 410 6.94 4.67 26.00
C MET A 410 5.64 4.08 26.60
N THR A 411 5.01 4.85 27.49
CA THR A 411 3.77 4.44 28.14
C THR A 411 2.62 4.33 27.11
N LEU A 412 1.61 3.51 27.41
CA LEU A 412 0.42 3.42 26.56
C LEU A 412 -0.24 4.79 26.39
N HIS A 413 -0.35 5.55 27.48
CA HIS A 413 -0.95 6.88 27.49
C HIS A 413 -0.22 7.84 26.54
N ASP A 414 1.11 7.87 26.59
CA ASP A 414 1.91 8.76 25.74
C ASP A 414 1.82 8.33 24.27
N ALA A 415 1.90 7.03 23.98
CA ALA A 415 1.78 6.52 22.62
C ALA A 415 0.40 6.84 22.01
N VAL A 416 -0.68 6.63 22.77
CA VAL A 416 -2.06 6.99 22.36
C VAL A 416 -2.16 8.49 22.11
N SER A 417 -1.62 9.32 23.01
CA SER A 417 -1.63 10.78 22.87
C SER A 417 -0.92 11.21 21.58
N GLN A 418 0.24 10.62 21.26
CA GLN A 418 0.97 10.91 20.03
C GLN A 418 0.20 10.52 18.77
N VAL A 419 -0.44 9.33 18.75
CA VAL A 419 -1.28 8.92 17.62
C VAL A 419 -2.41 9.92 17.40
N LEU A 420 -3.14 10.28 18.46
CA LEU A 420 -4.32 11.15 18.37
C LEU A 420 -3.94 12.59 17.99
N GLU A 421 -2.88 13.15 18.57
CA GLU A 421 -2.43 14.50 18.28
C GLU A 421 -1.94 14.64 16.83
N LEU A 422 -1.08 13.72 16.38
CA LEU A 422 -0.59 13.72 15.00
C LEU A 422 -1.72 13.47 14.00
N SER A 423 -2.67 12.58 14.33
CA SER A 423 -3.86 12.34 13.50
C SER A 423 -4.74 13.59 13.39
N LEU A 424 -4.89 14.35 14.48
CA LEU A 424 -5.63 15.62 14.47
C LEU A 424 -4.92 16.67 13.60
N LYS A 425 -3.60 16.80 13.72
CA LYS A 425 -2.81 17.69 12.88
C LYS A 425 -2.92 17.29 11.40
N LEU A 426 -2.78 15.99 11.09
CA LEU A 426 -2.95 15.43 9.74
C LEU A 426 -4.33 15.71 9.17
N HIS A 427 -5.39 15.51 9.97
CA HIS A 427 -6.75 15.76 9.54
C HIS A 427 -6.98 17.25 9.23
N ARG A 428 -6.46 18.15 10.07
CA ARG A 428 -6.61 19.60 9.88
C ARG A 428 -5.92 20.10 8.61
N SER A 429 -4.76 19.54 8.27
CA SER A 429 -4.02 19.92 7.07
C SER A 429 -4.52 19.21 5.82
N ARG A 430 -4.67 17.88 5.87
CA ARG A 430 -4.96 17.02 4.72
C ARG A 430 -5.96 15.91 5.10
N PRO A 431 -7.27 16.21 5.17
CA PRO A 431 -8.30 15.26 5.60
C PRO A 431 -8.34 13.95 4.82
N HIS A 432 -8.00 13.95 3.53
CA HIS A 432 -8.03 12.75 2.69
C HIS A 432 -6.94 11.73 3.07
N LEU A 433 -5.83 12.16 3.68
CA LEU A 433 -4.75 11.27 4.13
C LEU A 433 -5.17 10.37 5.31
N MET A 434 -6.30 10.67 5.96
CA MET A 434 -6.85 9.86 7.04
C MET A 434 -7.07 8.39 6.65
N VAL A 435 -7.36 8.13 5.36
CA VAL A 435 -7.53 6.75 4.86
C VAL A 435 -6.30 5.87 5.09
N ARG A 436 -5.10 6.46 5.12
CA ARG A 436 -3.84 5.73 5.35
C ARG A 436 -3.60 5.35 6.80
N ILE A 437 -4.23 6.06 7.73
CA ILE A 437 -4.02 5.86 9.17
C ILE A 437 -5.26 5.27 9.85
N THR A 438 -6.18 4.69 9.07
CA THR A 438 -7.39 4.05 9.57
C THR A 438 -7.10 3.10 10.74
N TRP A 439 -6.08 2.24 10.57
CA TRP A 439 -5.72 1.27 11.60
C TRP A 439 -5.09 1.90 12.85
N PRO A 440 -4.00 2.69 12.78
CA PRO A 440 -3.47 3.41 13.94
C PRO A 440 -4.53 4.21 14.70
N LEU A 441 -5.42 4.89 13.98
CA LEU A 441 -6.51 5.67 14.57
C LEU A 441 -7.50 4.78 15.32
N PHE A 442 -7.89 3.65 14.73
CA PHE A 442 -8.78 2.68 15.37
C PHE A 442 -8.18 2.15 16.68
N ILE A 443 -6.93 1.68 16.67
CA ILE A 443 -6.31 1.08 17.86
C ILE A 443 -6.04 2.11 18.97
N ALA A 444 -5.72 3.37 18.62
CA ALA A 444 -5.58 4.42 19.62
C ALA A 444 -6.94 4.82 20.21
N GLY A 445 -7.99 4.83 19.39
CA GLY A 445 -9.36 5.09 19.84
C GLY A 445 -9.90 4.05 20.80
N ILE A 446 -9.58 2.76 20.62
CA ILE A 446 -9.98 1.71 21.59
C ILE A 446 -9.14 1.76 22.86
N ALA A 447 -7.89 2.19 22.76
CA ALA A 447 -6.94 2.23 23.87
C ALA A 447 -7.11 3.46 24.77
N THR A 448 -7.62 4.58 24.23
CA THR A 448 -7.89 5.77 25.03
C THR A 448 -9.10 5.57 25.93
N SER A 449 -9.00 6.04 27.17
CA SER A 449 -10.13 6.12 28.11
C SER A 449 -10.91 7.44 27.99
N ASP A 450 -10.40 8.40 27.22
CA ASP A 450 -11.02 9.71 27.05
C ASP A 450 -12.17 9.64 26.03
N ARG A 451 -13.39 9.88 26.51
CA ARG A 451 -14.62 9.84 25.70
C ARG A 451 -14.63 10.89 24.60
N ILE A 452 -14.03 12.07 24.80
CA ILE A 452 -13.97 13.12 23.77
C ILE A 452 -13.12 12.63 22.59
N TYR A 453 -11.99 11.98 22.87
CA TYR A 453 -11.16 11.40 21.82
C TYR A 453 -11.83 10.20 21.15
N GLN A 454 -12.53 9.34 21.90
CA GLN A 454 -13.32 8.25 21.31
C GLN A 454 -14.39 8.77 20.35
N ASP A 455 -15.14 9.80 20.73
CA ASP A 455 -16.16 10.43 19.88
C ASP A 455 -15.54 11.04 18.62
N TRP A 456 -14.40 11.71 18.75
CA TRP A 456 -13.67 12.26 17.61
C TRP A 456 -13.20 11.17 16.65
N VAL A 457 -12.62 10.08 17.17
CA VAL A 457 -12.20 8.91 16.38
C VAL A 457 -13.40 8.27 15.68
N SER A 458 -14.51 8.03 16.39
CA SER A 458 -15.75 7.49 15.84
C SER A 458 -16.21 8.31 14.63
N PHE A 459 -16.26 9.64 14.77
CA PHE A 459 -16.65 10.51 13.67
C PHE A 459 -15.68 10.42 12.49
N ARG A 460 -14.36 10.43 12.74
CA ARG A 460 -13.36 10.32 11.67
C ARG A 460 -13.42 8.98 10.93
N LEU A 461 -13.57 7.87 11.65
CA LEU A 461 -13.73 6.54 11.03
C LEU A 461 -15.02 6.47 10.19
N ARG A 462 -16.11 7.07 10.68
CA ARG A 462 -17.38 7.15 9.93
C ARG A 462 -17.22 7.92 8.61
N GLU A 463 -16.44 8.99 8.59
CA GLU A 463 -16.15 9.75 7.37
C GLU A 463 -15.43 8.96 6.28
N LEU A 464 -14.60 7.99 6.67
CA LEU A 464 -13.92 7.10 5.73
C LEU A 464 -14.88 6.19 4.97
N GLY A 465 -16.12 6.04 5.46
CA GLY A 465 -17.18 5.32 4.79
C GLY A 465 -17.45 5.76 3.34
N ARG A 466 -17.09 7.00 2.98
CA ARG A 466 -17.16 7.51 1.60
C ARG A 466 -16.23 6.79 0.62
N TYR A 467 -15.14 6.22 1.11
CA TYR A 467 -14.11 5.54 0.30
C TYR A 467 -14.34 4.03 0.18
N GLY A 468 -15.32 3.48 0.92
CA GLY A 468 -15.58 2.04 0.93
C GLY A 468 -16.61 1.62 1.97
N LEU A 469 -17.39 0.58 1.66
CA LEU A 469 -18.35 -0.02 2.57
C LEU A 469 -17.68 -0.60 3.82
N ASN A 470 -16.49 -1.19 3.67
CA ASN A 470 -15.77 -1.79 4.79
C ASN A 470 -15.24 -0.76 5.79
N TYR A 471 -14.96 0.48 5.36
CA TYR A 471 -14.66 1.56 6.32
C TYR A 471 -15.87 1.88 7.21
N SER A 472 -17.09 1.81 6.68
CA SER A 472 -18.30 1.93 7.51
C SER A 472 -18.46 0.77 8.49
N ARG A 473 -18.08 -0.45 8.09
CA ARG A 473 -18.05 -1.61 9.01
C ARG A 473 -17.00 -1.45 10.11
N VAL A 474 -15.81 -0.94 9.78
CA VAL A 474 -14.77 -0.61 10.77
C VAL A 474 -15.28 0.44 11.77
N SER A 475 -15.94 1.49 11.29
CA SER A 475 -16.56 2.49 12.17
C SER A 475 -17.63 1.89 13.08
N ALA A 476 -18.51 1.02 12.57
CA ALA A 476 -19.53 0.37 13.38
C ALA A 476 -18.92 -0.56 14.44
N ARG A 477 -17.87 -1.31 14.07
CA ARG A 477 -17.12 -2.16 14.99
C ARG A 477 -16.43 -1.36 16.08
N PHE A 478 -15.87 -0.20 15.73
CA PHE A 478 -15.30 0.73 16.71
C PHE A 478 -16.34 1.15 17.75
N ASP A 479 -17.50 1.62 17.28
CA ASP A 479 -18.61 2.07 18.13
C ASP A 479 -19.10 0.96 19.08
N GLU A 480 -19.17 -0.29 18.59
CA GLU A 480 -19.50 -1.47 19.41
C GLU A 480 -18.50 -1.68 20.55
N ILE A 481 -17.20 -1.60 20.26
CA ILE A 481 -16.12 -1.86 21.24
C ILE A 481 -16.13 -0.79 22.34
N ILE A 482 -16.22 0.49 21.99
CA ILE A 482 -16.18 1.58 22.99
C ILE A 482 -17.44 1.62 23.88
N GLN A 483 -18.52 0.94 23.46
CA GLN A 483 -19.75 0.73 24.23
C GLN A 483 -19.68 -0.50 25.15
N GLY A 484 -18.56 -1.22 25.19
CA GLY A 484 -18.34 -2.38 26.05
C GLY A 484 -18.31 -3.72 25.33
N GLY A 485 -18.35 -3.73 24.00
CA GLY A 485 -18.06 -4.92 23.21
C GLY A 485 -16.61 -5.37 23.40
N ASP A 486 -16.36 -6.68 23.49
CA ASP A 486 -15.00 -7.20 23.57
C ASP A 486 -14.27 -6.93 22.24
N PRO A 487 -13.12 -6.21 22.25
CA PRO A 487 -12.35 -5.90 21.06
C PRO A 487 -11.94 -7.16 20.28
N PHE A 488 -11.68 -8.27 20.97
CA PHE A 488 -11.28 -9.55 20.40
C PHE A 488 -12.46 -10.53 20.25
N ALA A 489 -13.68 -10.13 20.63
CA ALA A 489 -14.85 -10.99 20.46
C ALA A 489 -15.16 -11.19 18.98
N HIS A 490 -15.45 -12.44 18.66
CA HIS A 490 -15.82 -12.88 17.33
C HIS A 490 -17.22 -12.37 17.01
N GLY A 491 -17.40 -11.77 15.83
CA GLY A 491 -18.72 -11.46 15.31
C GLY A 491 -19.59 -12.72 15.26
N ARG A 492 -20.50 -12.89 16.22
CA ARG A 492 -21.49 -14.00 16.26
C ARG A 492 -22.62 -13.83 15.24
N ARG A 493 -22.44 -13.02 14.20
CA ARG A 493 -23.40 -12.96 13.10
C ARG A 493 -22.66 -13.14 11.78
N PRO A 494 -22.97 -14.20 11.01
CA PRO A 494 -22.81 -14.10 9.57
C PRO A 494 -23.80 -13.02 9.11
N LEU A 495 -23.30 -11.99 8.43
CA LEU A 495 -24.10 -11.17 7.55
C LEU A 495 -23.62 -11.44 6.13
#